data_AF-A0A847YCY7-F1
#
_entry.id   AF-A0A847YCY7-F1
#
_cell.length_a   1.000
_cell.length_b   1.000
_cell.length_c   1.000
_cell.angle_alpha   90.00
_cell.angle_beta   90.00
_cell.angle_gamma   90.00
#
_symmetry.space_group_name_H-M   'P 1'
#
loop_
_entity.id
_entity.type
_entity.pdbx_description
1 polymer ?
#
loop_
_entity_poly.entity_id
_entity_poly.type
_entity_poly.pdbx_seq_one_letter_code
_entity_poly.pdbx_strand_id
1 'polypeptide(L)'
;MICLALSVSGRNQELTRQFFTAELEKALSRDPQVIAQTKSEVKPITIGRVTVPGGEIREIQGRRVVTNGQVAVVGGEISQDPDGYAVTGGQVYVNSQSTQAAFPLMVRYVLPAGVRGIVVAGLLAALMSSLAGVFNASSTLFTMDFYSKLRPAASQSELVWTGRMATTAMVVIGLAWIPVIQGARGLYDYLQSVQGYLAPPIFTVFFLGVFWKRLNAKGCLWALAVGFALGVFRLAVDTPVKLFGVTYPEGSFLWIVNNIFFQYFAVLIFAVSVVVMIAASYLSSPPDEVKISGLTYGTITEEQRRESRATWNAVDVLASALVVAAIIAAYLYFRG
;
A
#
# COMPACT_ATOMS: atom_id res chain seq x y z
N MET A 1 -1.10 -9.80 20.64
CA MET A 1 0.09 -10.31 21.34
C MET A 1 0.67 -11.44 20.50
N ILE A 2 1.80 -11.15 19.84
CA ILE A 2 2.90 -12.04 19.40
C ILE A 2 2.61 -13.17 18.39
N CYS A 3 3.22 -13.03 17.20
CA CYS A 3 3.72 -14.04 16.25
C CYS A 3 2.73 -15.07 15.67
N LEU A 4 2.71 -15.37 14.37
CA LEU A 4 3.88 -15.69 13.55
C LEU A 4 3.61 -15.28 12.10
N ALA A 5 4.51 -14.47 11.56
CA ALA A 5 4.65 -14.32 10.14
C ALA A 5 5.15 -15.64 9.54
N LEU A 6 4.34 -16.27 8.69
CA LEU A 6 4.87 -17.17 7.68
C LEU A 6 4.56 -16.58 6.32
N SER A 7 5.57 -15.86 5.83
CA SER A 7 5.77 -15.58 4.42
C SER A 7 5.92 -16.92 3.70
N VAL A 8 4.95 -17.33 2.89
CA VAL A 8 5.19 -18.44 1.96
C VAL A 8 4.59 -18.13 0.59
N SER A 9 5.50 -17.79 -0.32
CA SER A 9 5.35 -17.70 -1.76
C SER A 9 4.93 -19.06 -2.35
N GLY A 10 3.89 -19.04 -3.19
CA GLY A 10 3.66 -19.93 -4.35
C GLY A 10 3.50 -21.45 -4.18
N ARG A 11 4.03 -22.08 -3.12
CA ARG A 11 4.08 -23.53 -2.93
C ARG A 11 3.00 -24.10 -1.99
N ASN A 12 2.10 -23.25 -1.50
CA ASN A 12 1.32 -23.50 -0.29
C ASN A 12 -0.20 -23.38 -0.45
N GLN A 13 -0.81 -23.72 -1.59
CA GLN A 13 -2.28 -23.84 -1.61
C GLN A 13 -2.78 -24.80 -0.51
N GLU A 14 -2.05 -25.89 -0.27
CA GLU A 14 -2.38 -26.85 0.78
C GLU A 14 -2.17 -26.28 2.19
N LEU A 15 -1.08 -25.56 2.41
CA LEU A 15 -0.79 -24.95 3.71
C LEU A 15 -1.70 -23.74 4.00
N THR A 16 -2.04 -22.92 3.00
CA THR A 16 -3.06 -21.87 3.11
C THR A 16 -4.44 -22.47 3.41
N ARG A 17 -4.79 -23.62 2.80
CA ARG A 17 -5.99 -24.39 3.16
C ARG A 17 -5.92 -24.91 4.59
N GLN A 18 -4.79 -25.46 5.03
CA GLN A 18 -4.58 -25.94 6.40
C GLN A 18 -4.68 -24.79 7.42
N PHE A 19 -4.06 -23.63 7.15
CA PHE A 19 -4.14 -22.45 8.00
C PHE A 19 -5.56 -21.89 8.06
N PHE A 20 -6.25 -21.79 6.92
CA PHE A 20 -7.64 -21.36 6.92
C PHE A 20 -8.54 -22.32 7.68
N THR A 21 -8.30 -23.63 7.56
CA THR A 21 -9.00 -24.66 8.33
C THR A 21 -8.76 -24.48 9.83
N ALA A 22 -7.50 -24.26 10.26
CA ALA A 22 -7.16 -24.03 11.66
C ALA A 22 -7.77 -22.73 12.23
N GLU A 23 -7.80 -21.64 11.44
CA GLU A 23 -8.50 -20.40 11.81
C GLU A 23 -10.02 -20.62 11.92
N LEU A 24 -10.60 -21.42 11.02
CA LEU A 24 -12.00 -21.79 11.08
C LEU A 24 -12.31 -22.64 12.32
N GLU A 25 -11.48 -23.62 12.64
CA GLU A 25 -11.59 -24.42 13.88
C GLU A 25 -11.50 -23.53 15.12
N LYS A 26 -10.59 -22.56 15.13
CA LYS A 26 -10.47 -21.57 16.21
C LYS A 26 -11.69 -20.64 16.31
N ALA A 27 -12.27 -20.25 15.18
CA ALA A 27 -13.48 -19.44 15.14
C ALA A 27 -14.70 -20.24 15.63
N LEU A 28 -14.79 -21.53 15.27
CA LEU A 28 -15.88 -22.43 15.64
C LEU A 28 -15.78 -22.96 17.09
N SER A 29 -14.57 -23.01 17.65
CA SER A 29 -14.31 -23.43 19.05
C SER A 29 -14.47 -22.33 20.08
N ARG A 30 -14.59 -21.06 19.67
CA ARG A 30 -14.96 -19.99 20.60
C ARG A 30 -16.36 -20.26 21.14
N ASP A 31 -16.44 -20.42 22.46
CA ASP A 31 -17.68 -20.70 23.20
C ASP A 31 -18.78 -19.70 22.77
N PRO A 32 -19.97 -20.17 22.32
CA PRO A 32 -21.05 -19.30 21.86
C PRO A 32 -21.41 -18.20 22.87
N GLN A 33 -21.21 -18.43 24.16
CA GLN A 33 -21.45 -17.43 25.21
C GLN A 33 -20.36 -16.35 25.30
N VAL A 34 -19.12 -16.65 24.92
CA VAL A 34 -18.00 -15.68 24.89
C VAL A 34 -18.08 -14.78 23.66
N ILE A 35 -18.61 -15.28 22.54
CA ILE A 35 -18.94 -14.48 21.36
C ILE A 35 -20.03 -13.44 21.68
N ALA A 36 -20.99 -13.78 22.55
CA ALA A 36 -22.03 -12.85 23.00
C ALA A 36 -21.53 -11.77 23.98
N GLN A 37 -20.44 -12.02 24.70
CA GLN A 37 -19.86 -11.08 25.68
C GLN A 37 -18.77 -10.17 25.09
N THR A 38 -18.13 -10.57 23.99
CA THR A 38 -17.16 -9.72 23.29
C THR A 38 -17.93 -8.69 22.46
N LYS A 39 -18.27 -7.54 23.05
CA LYS A 39 -18.88 -6.37 22.39
C LYS A 39 -17.97 -5.79 21.29
N SER A 40 -17.84 -6.50 20.18
CA SER A 40 -18.01 -5.88 18.86
C SER A 40 -19.16 -6.67 18.23
N GLU A 41 -20.27 -5.99 18.00
CA GLU A 41 -21.48 -6.59 17.45
C GLU A 41 -21.19 -7.04 16.00
N VAL A 42 -20.51 -8.17 15.83
CA VAL A 42 -20.45 -8.88 14.55
C VAL A 42 -21.83 -9.46 14.37
N LYS A 43 -22.77 -8.62 13.93
CA LYS A 43 -24.09 -9.09 13.50
C LYS A 43 -23.83 -10.16 12.43
N PRO A 44 -24.24 -11.40 12.65
CA PRO A 44 -24.12 -12.42 11.62
C PRO A 44 -24.91 -11.89 10.43
N ILE A 45 -24.24 -11.61 9.32
CA ILE A 45 -24.93 -11.26 8.08
C ILE A 45 -25.57 -12.56 7.63
N THR A 46 -26.88 -12.70 7.85
CA THR A 46 -27.68 -13.75 7.23
C THR A 46 -27.74 -13.42 5.74
N ILE A 47 -26.72 -13.84 5.01
CA ILE A 47 -26.72 -13.73 3.55
C ILE A 47 -27.77 -14.74 3.06
N GLY A 48 -28.50 -14.39 2.00
CA GLY A 48 -29.45 -15.27 1.34
C GLY A 48 -28.75 -16.50 0.72
N ARG A 49 -28.92 -16.74 -0.57
CA ARG A 49 -28.23 -17.83 -1.29
C ARG A 49 -26.81 -17.40 -1.67
N VAL A 50 -25.80 -18.11 -1.18
CA VAL A 50 -24.37 -17.90 -1.49
C VAL A 50 -23.84 -19.10 -2.28
N THR A 51 -23.47 -18.91 -3.54
CA THR A 51 -22.83 -19.96 -4.36
C THR A 51 -21.32 -19.97 -4.15
N VAL A 52 -20.74 -21.10 -3.78
CA VAL A 52 -19.29 -21.34 -3.64
C VAL A 52 -18.80 -22.15 -4.85
N PRO A 53 -18.18 -21.51 -5.85
CA PRO A 53 -17.71 -22.19 -7.05
C PRO A 53 -16.49 -23.08 -6.72
N GLY A 54 -16.47 -24.30 -7.24
CA GLY A 54 -15.44 -25.31 -6.96
C GLY A 54 -15.34 -25.66 -5.47
N GLY A 55 -16.40 -25.42 -4.69
CA GLY A 55 -16.44 -25.72 -3.27
C GLY A 55 -16.44 -27.23 -3.02
N GLU A 56 -15.83 -27.63 -1.91
CA GLU A 56 -15.92 -28.97 -1.34
C GLU A 56 -16.70 -28.89 -0.03
N ILE A 57 -17.45 -29.94 0.28
CA ILE A 57 -18.07 -30.10 1.60
C ILE A 57 -17.00 -30.72 2.51
N ARG A 58 -16.65 -30.01 3.57
CA ARG A 58 -15.78 -30.50 4.64
C ARG A 58 -16.53 -30.49 5.96
N GLU A 59 -16.20 -31.42 6.82
CA GLU A 59 -16.72 -31.45 8.18
C GLU A 59 -15.63 -30.93 9.11
N ILE A 60 -15.89 -29.79 9.75
CA ILE A 60 -14.95 -29.13 10.65
C ILE A 60 -15.67 -28.95 11.99
N GLN A 61 -15.13 -29.58 13.05
CA GLN A 61 -15.74 -29.54 14.40
C GLN A 61 -17.22 -29.98 14.42
N GLY A 62 -17.58 -31.01 13.64
CA GLY A 62 -18.95 -31.55 13.56
C GLY A 62 -19.97 -30.67 12.84
N ARG A 63 -19.51 -29.59 12.17
CA ARG A 63 -20.35 -28.73 11.33
C ARG A 63 -20.00 -28.95 9.87
N ARG A 64 -21.03 -29.04 9.01
CA ARG A 64 -20.85 -29.05 7.55
C ARG A 64 -20.45 -27.66 7.08
N VAL A 65 -19.30 -27.59 6.41
CA VAL A 65 -18.71 -26.37 5.88
C VAL A 65 -18.51 -26.55 4.38
N VAL A 66 -19.02 -25.61 3.59
CA VAL A 66 -18.73 -25.56 2.15
C VAL A 66 -17.58 -24.59 1.95
N THR A 67 -16.44 -25.06 1.43
CA THR A 67 -15.26 -24.20 1.25
C THR A 67 -14.51 -24.48 -0.06
N ASN A 68 -13.92 -23.43 -0.63
CA ASN A 68 -12.98 -23.52 -1.74
C ASN A 68 -11.56 -23.07 -1.34
N GLY A 69 -11.28 -22.95 -0.03
CA GLY A 69 -10.00 -22.48 0.54
C GLY A 69 -9.84 -20.96 0.64
N GLN A 70 -10.69 -20.18 -0.02
CA GLN A 70 -10.73 -18.71 0.10
C GLN A 70 -11.92 -18.24 0.92
N VAL A 71 -13.05 -18.93 0.77
CA VAL A 71 -14.30 -18.67 1.48
C VAL A 71 -14.77 -19.99 2.09
N ALA A 72 -15.32 -19.92 3.30
CA ALA A 72 -16.00 -21.04 3.95
C ALA A 72 -17.39 -20.57 4.38
N VAL A 73 -18.42 -21.34 4.04
CA VAL A 73 -19.78 -21.09 4.50
C VAL A 73 -20.15 -22.17 5.49
N VAL A 74 -20.51 -21.76 6.71
CA VAL A 74 -20.85 -22.66 7.82
C VAL A 74 -22.33 -22.55 8.13
N GLY A 75 -23.03 -23.69 8.18
CA GLY A 75 -24.48 -23.76 8.41
C GLY A 75 -25.30 -23.35 7.18
N GLY A 76 -26.62 -23.39 7.31
CA GLY A 76 -27.56 -23.14 6.21
C GLY A 76 -27.88 -24.38 5.37
N GLU A 77 -28.81 -24.23 4.43
CA GLU A 77 -29.21 -25.30 3.50
C GLU A 77 -28.29 -25.36 2.30
N ILE A 78 -27.70 -26.54 2.04
CA ILE A 78 -26.75 -26.76 0.95
C ILE A 78 -27.50 -27.35 -0.26
N SER A 79 -27.46 -26.65 -1.38
CA SER A 79 -27.91 -27.10 -2.70
C SER A 79 -26.72 -27.25 -3.63
N GLN A 80 -26.77 -28.21 -4.54
CA GLN A 80 -25.77 -28.33 -5.60
C GLN A 80 -26.04 -27.26 -6.68
N ASP A 81 -25.00 -26.58 -7.15
CA ASP A 81 -25.04 -25.59 -8.25
C ASP A 81 -24.12 -26.08 -9.38
N PRO A 82 -24.32 -25.70 -10.66
CA PRO A 82 -23.50 -26.19 -11.78
C PRO A 82 -22.00 -25.94 -11.62
N ASP A 83 -21.64 -24.87 -10.91
CA ASP A 83 -20.25 -24.49 -10.66
C ASP A 83 -19.76 -24.90 -9.26
N GLY A 84 -20.54 -25.59 -8.42
CA GLY A 84 -20.15 -25.96 -7.06
C GLY A 84 -21.33 -26.18 -6.09
N TYR A 85 -21.36 -25.47 -4.97
CA TYR A 85 -22.40 -25.60 -3.95
C TYR A 85 -22.98 -24.25 -3.56
N ALA A 86 -24.30 -24.14 -3.51
CA ALA A 86 -25.00 -22.99 -2.98
C ALA A 86 -25.44 -23.25 -1.53
N VAL A 87 -25.24 -22.27 -0.65
CA VAL A 87 -25.64 -22.33 0.76
C VAL A 87 -26.60 -21.19 1.06
N THR A 88 -27.78 -21.51 1.61
CA THR A 88 -28.82 -20.53 1.95
C THR A 88 -28.90 -20.35 3.46
N GLY A 89 -28.76 -19.12 3.95
CA GLY A 89 -28.86 -18.80 5.39
C GLY A 89 -27.64 -19.19 6.24
N GLY A 90 -26.50 -19.46 5.59
CA GLY A 90 -25.23 -19.79 6.25
C GLY A 90 -24.38 -18.57 6.61
N GLN A 91 -23.40 -18.75 7.50
CA GLN A 91 -22.41 -17.72 7.84
C GLN A 91 -21.18 -17.83 6.95
N VAL A 92 -20.77 -16.71 6.35
CA VAL A 92 -19.61 -16.65 5.44
C VAL A 92 -18.36 -16.18 6.17
N TYR A 93 -17.33 -17.01 6.11
CA TYR A 93 -15.98 -16.76 6.61
C TYR A 93 -15.05 -16.55 5.40
N VAL A 94 -14.25 -15.48 5.43
CA VAL A 94 -13.28 -15.17 4.37
C VAL A 94 -11.88 -15.36 4.93
N ASN A 95 -11.02 -16.02 4.16
CA ASN A 95 -9.64 -16.26 4.54
C ASN A 95 -8.88 -14.94 4.74
N SER A 96 -8.33 -14.73 5.94
CA SER A 96 -7.58 -13.53 6.33
C SER A 96 -6.30 -13.33 5.49
N GLN A 97 -5.71 -14.42 4.99
CA GLN A 97 -4.57 -14.38 4.05
C GLN A 97 -5.00 -13.95 2.63
N SER A 98 -6.30 -13.96 2.35
CA SER A 98 -6.92 -13.50 1.09
C SER A 98 -7.71 -12.20 1.27
N THR A 99 -7.35 -11.37 2.25
CA THR A 99 -8.02 -10.07 2.55
C THR A 99 -8.13 -9.14 1.34
N GLN A 100 -7.22 -9.23 0.39
CA GLN A 100 -7.27 -8.46 -0.87
C GLN A 100 -8.51 -8.77 -1.72
N ALA A 101 -9.00 -10.00 -1.66
CA ALA A 101 -10.19 -10.43 -2.39
C ALA A 101 -11.49 -10.17 -1.61
N ALA A 102 -11.42 -9.72 -0.35
CA ALA A 102 -12.59 -9.57 0.51
C ALA A 102 -13.64 -8.64 -0.11
N PHE A 103 -13.24 -7.44 -0.57
CA PHE A 103 -14.17 -6.49 -1.16
C PHE A 103 -14.81 -7.00 -2.47
N PRO A 104 -14.05 -7.50 -3.47
CA PRO A 104 -14.64 -8.12 -4.66
C PRO A 104 -15.58 -9.30 -4.37
N LEU A 105 -15.24 -10.14 -3.39
CA LEU A 105 -16.08 -11.27 -2.97
C LEU A 105 -17.38 -10.78 -2.31
N MET A 106 -17.33 -9.74 -1.48
CA MET A 106 -18.54 -9.12 -0.92
C MET A 106 -19.43 -8.54 -2.01
N VAL A 107 -18.87 -7.82 -2.99
CA VAL A 107 -19.63 -7.30 -4.14
C VAL A 107 -20.31 -8.44 -4.91
N ARG A 108 -19.62 -9.58 -5.09
CA ARG A 108 -20.17 -10.75 -5.77
C ARG A 108 -21.30 -11.42 -5.00
N TYR A 109 -21.15 -11.63 -3.69
CA TYR A 109 -22.06 -12.48 -2.91
C TYR A 109 -23.13 -11.74 -2.12
N VAL A 110 -22.90 -10.47 -1.79
CA VAL A 110 -23.83 -9.68 -0.94
C VAL A 110 -24.78 -8.83 -1.78
N LEU A 111 -24.31 -8.30 -2.92
CA LEU A 111 -25.11 -7.34 -3.69
C LEU A 111 -26.10 -8.01 -4.65
N PRO A 112 -27.32 -7.46 -4.80
CA PRO A 112 -28.31 -7.95 -5.75
C PRO A 112 -27.88 -7.68 -7.20
N ALA A 113 -28.50 -8.41 -8.13
CA ALA A 113 -28.35 -8.17 -9.56
C ALA A 113 -28.74 -6.70 -9.90
N GLY A 114 -28.12 -6.12 -10.92
CA GLY A 114 -28.24 -4.69 -11.23
C GLY A 114 -27.24 -3.84 -10.42
N VAL A 115 -27.39 -3.76 -9.11
CA VAL A 115 -26.47 -2.98 -8.24
C VAL A 115 -25.04 -3.50 -8.32
N ARG A 116 -24.87 -4.83 -8.36
CA ARG A 116 -23.57 -5.48 -8.61
C ARG A 116 -22.92 -4.98 -9.90
N GLY A 117 -23.69 -4.84 -10.98
CA GLY A 117 -23.19 -4.36 -12.27
C GLY A 117 -22.70 -2.91 -12.20
N ILE A 118 -23.47 -2.04 -11.52
CA ILE A 118 -23.09 -0.63 -11.30
C ILE A 118 -21.78 -0.54 -10.51
N VAL A 119 -21.65 -1.31 -9.42
CA VAL A 119 -20.44 -1.28 -8.59
C VAL A 119 -19.22 -1.80 -9.36
N VAL A 120 -19.35 -2.90 -10.10
CA VAL A 120 -18.25 -3.43 -10.93
C VAL A 120 -17.84 -2.44 -12.02
N ALA A 121 -18.81 -1.83 -12.71
CA ALA A 121 -18.54 -0.81 -13.72
C ALA A 121 -17.82 0.41 -13.13
N GLY A 122 -18.27 0.91 -11.98
CA GLY A 122 -17.62 2.01 -11.27
C GLY A 122 -16.20 1.69 -10.82
N LEU A 123 -15.97 0.47 -10.32
CA LEU A 123 -14.62 0.01 -9.94
C LEU A 123 -13.68 -0.03 -11.15
N LEU A 124 -14.13 -0.59 -12.28
CA LEU A 124 -13.35 -0.63 -13.52
C LEU A 124 -13.06 0.78 -14.06
N ALA A 125 -14.05 1.68 -14.02
CA ALA A 125 -13.88 3.07 -14.43
C ALA A 125 -12.85 3.81 -13.55
N ALA A 126 -12.92 3.66 -12.23
CA ALA A 126 -11.98 4.25 -11.28
C ALA A 126 -10.55 3.71 -11.48
N LEU A 127 -10.40 2.40 -11.73
CA LEU A 127 -9.12 1.77 -12.04
C LEU A 127 -8.53 2.32 -13.34
N MET A 128 -9.32 2.40 -14.41
CA MET A 128 -8.87 2.95 -15.70
C MET A 128 -8.47 4.42 -15.57
N SER A 129 -9.22 5.23 -14.82
CA SER A 129 -8.89 6.64 -14.57
C SER A 129 -7.56 6.79 -13.82
N SER A 130 -7.35 5.97 -12.78
CA SER A 130 -6.11 6.01 -11.99
C SER A 130 -4.90 5.58 -12.80
N LEU A 131 -5.03 4.50 -13.60
CA LEU A 131 -3.97 4.03 -14.49
C LEU A 131 -3.63 5.07 -15.56
N ALA A 132 -4.63 5.67 -16.20
CA ALA A 132 -4.43 6.72 -17.18
C ALA A 132 -3.68 7.91 -16.58
N GLY A 133 -4.04 8.33 -15.37
CA GLY A 133 -3.36 9.41 -14.65
C GLY A 133 -1.88 9.09 -14.37
N VAL A 134 -1.59 7.91 -13.84
CA VAL A 134 -0.20 7.49 -13.55
C VAL A 134 0.62 7.37 -14.83
N PHE A 135 0.09 6.75 -15.88
CA PHE A 135 0.79 6.62 -17.16
C PHE A 135 1.04 7.97 -17.82
N ASN A 136 0.08 8.90 -17.77
CA ASN A 136 0.28 10.24 -18.30
C ASN A 136 1.37 10.99 -17.52
N ALA A 137 1.28 11.01 -16.18
CA ALA A 137 2.26 11.69 -15.33
C ALA A 137 3.68 11.12 -15.52
N SER A 138 3.83 9.79 -15.55
CA SER A 138 5.15 9.16 -15.76
C SER A 138 5.69 9.37 -17.17
N SER A 139 4.83 9.37 -18.19
CA SER A 139 5.20 9.67 -19.57
C SER A 139 5.70 11.11 -19.72
N THR A 140 5.02 12.07 -19.10
CA THR A 140 5.44 13.48 -19.05
C THR A 140 6.74 13.65 -18.28
N LEU A 141 6.89 12.99 -17.13
CA LEU A 141 8.14 13.00 -16.36
C LEU A 141 9.31 12.48 -17.20
N PHE A 142 9.14 11.34 -17.87
CA PHE A 142 10.19 10.79 -18.75
C PHE A 142 10.52 11.73 -19.92
N THR A 143 9.50 12.24 -20.61
CA THR A 143 9.69 13.07 -21.80
C THR A 143 10.24 14.46 -21.46
N MET A 144 9.66 15.15 -20.49
CA MET A 144 10.03 16.52 -20.16
C MET A 144 11.26 16.58 -19.28
N ASP A 145 11.40 15.71 -18.27
CA ASP A 145 12.50 15.84 -17.32
C ASP A 145 13.80 15.16 -17.79
N PHE A 146 13.69 14.15 -18.64
CA PHE A 146 14.85 13.42 -19.20
C PHE A 146 15.01 13.66 -20.70
N TYR A 147 14.04 13.27 -21.53
CA TYR A 147 14.22 13.25 -22.99
C TYR A 147 14.45 14.66 -23.57
N SER A 148 13.69 15.66 -23.15
CA SER A 148 13.81 17.03 -23.64
C SER A 148 15.17 17.65 -23.29
N LYS A 149 15.76 17.29 -22.14
CA LYS A 149 17.09 17.75 -21.73
C LYS A 149 18.20 17.05 -22.51
N LEU A 150 18.00 15.78 -22.86
CA LEU A 150 18.94 15.00 -23.69
C LEU A 150 18.89 15.42 -25.15
N ARG A 151 17.70 15.79 -25.67
CA ARG A 151 17.51 16.28 -27.04
C ARG A 151 16.71 17.59 -27.05
N PRO A 152 17.37 18.74 -26.81
CA PRO A 152 16.70 20.04 -26.71
C PRO A 152 15.97 20.50 -27.98
N ALA A 153 16.35 19.96 -29.14
CA ALA A 153 15.74 20.27 -30.45
C ALA A 153 14.61 19.32 -30.84
N ALA A 154 14.09 18.50 -29.92
CA ALA A 154 13.00 17.57 -30.21
C ALA A 154 11.71 18.33 -30.57
N SER A 155 11.03 17.87 -31.63
CA SER A 155 9.74 18.44 -32.04
C SER A 155 8.60 17.98 -31.12
N GLN A 156 7.47 18.71 -31.11
CA GLN A 156 6.32 18.33 -30.28
C GLN A 156 5.75 16.94 -30.64
N SER A 157 5.72 16.58 -31.93
CA SER A 157 5.28 15.26 -32.37
C SER A 157 6.21 14.15 -31.87
N GLU A 158 7.51 14.40 -31.85
CA GLU A 158 8.52 13.49 -31.34
C GLU A 158 8.41 13.29 -29.82
N LEU A 159 8.14 14.35 -29.05
CA LEU A 159 7.90 14.26 -27.61
C LEU A 159 6.66 13.41 -27.31
N VAL A 160 5.56 13.62 -28.03
CA VAL A 160 4.33 12.81 -27.87
C VAL A 160 4.59 11.34 -28.21
N TRP A 161 5.32 11.06 -29.30
CA TRP A 161 5.62 9.68 -29.70
C TRP A 161 6.52 8.98 -28.67
N THR A 162 7.56 9.67 -28.20
CA THR A 162 8.43 9.19 -27.11
C THR A 162 7.63 8.92 -25.84
N GLY A 163 6.68 9.80 -25.52
CA GLY A 163 5.79 9.60 -24.38
C GLY A 163 4.95 8.34 -24.50
N ARG A 164 4.39 8.05 -25.68
CA ARG A 164 3.65 6.80 -25.93
C ARG A 164 4.54 5.57 -25.79
N MET A 165 5.78 5.64 -26.27
CA MET A 165 6.75 4.56 -26.11
C MET A 165 7.12 4.31 -24.64
N ALA A 166 7.32 5.38 -23.86
CA ALA A 166 7.56 5.28 -22.42
C ALA A 166 6.40 4.60 -21.69
N THR A 167 5.15 4.96 -22.01
CA THR A 167 3.96 4.30 -21.46
C THR A 167 3.91 2.81 -21.81
N THR A 168 4.18 2.44 -23.07
CA THR A 168 4.23 1.03 -23.48
C THR A 168 5.29 0.25 -22.71
N ALA A 169 6.50 0.80 -22.57
CA ALA A 169 7.58 0.19 -21.81
C ALA A 169 7.19 0.00 -20.33
N MET A 170 6.57 1.01 -19.72
CA MET A 170 6.07 0.93 -18.35
C MET A 170 5.02 -0.17 -18.15
N VAL A 171 4.09 -0.33 -19.09
CA VAL A 171 3.10 -1.42 -19.04
C VAL A 171 3.78 -2.77 -19.09
N VAL A 172 4.75 -2.97 -19.99
CA VAL A 172 5.50 -4.23 -20.09
C VAL A 172 6.26 -4.53 -18.81
N ILE A 173 6.96 -3.55 -18.23
CA ILE A 173 7.68 -3.70 -16.96
C ILE A 173 6.70 -4.01 -15.82
N GLY A 174 5.56 -3.31 -15.76
CA GLY A 174 4.53 -3.53 -14.75
C GLY A 174 3.95 -4.95 -14.81
N LEU A 175 3.67 -5.48 -16.01
CA LEU A 175 3.23 -6.86 -16.20
C LEU A 175 4.31 -7.87 -15.80
N ALA A 176 5.57 -7.61 -16.17
CA ALA A 176 6.70 -8.44 -15.76
C ALA A 176 6.93 -8.46 -14.24
N TRP A 177 6.45 -7.43 -13.53
CA TRP A 177 6.61 -7.29 -12.08
C TRP A 177 5.53 -7.98 -11.24
N ILE A 178 4.45 -8.47 -11.85
CA ILE A 178 3.33 -9.14 -11.15
C ILE A 178 3.80 -10.28 -10.22
N PRO A 179 4.73 -11.19 -10.61
CA PRO A 179 5.17 -12.27 -9.74
C PRO A 179 5.83 -11.80 -8.44
N VAL A 180 6.54 -10.66 -8.48
CA VAL A 180 7.17 -10.07 -7.28
C VAL A 180 6.12 -9.60 -6.28
N ILE A 181 5.03 -9.02 -6.77
CA ILE A 181 3.91 -8.55 -5.94
C ILE A 181 3.16 -9.73 -5.33
N GLN A 182 2.95 -10.79 -6.11
CA GLN A 182 2.29 -12.02 -5.64
C GLN A 182 3.08 -12.73 -4.52
N GLY A 183 4.40 -12.59 -4.51
CA GLY A 183 5.27 -13.10 -3.43
C GLY A 183 5.21 -12.29 -2.13
N ALA A 184 4.52 -11.14 -2.09
CA ALA A 184 4.39 -10.32 -0.89
C ALA A 184 3.20 -10.75 0.00
N ARG A 185 3.24 -10.36 1.28
CA ARG A 185 2.17 -10.66 2.26
C ARG A 185 0.81 -10.04 1.90
N GLY A 186 0.84 -8.91 1.19
CA GLY A 186 -0.33 -8.17 0.77
C GLY A 186 0.06 -7.07 -0.22
N LEU A 187 -0.84 -6.72 -1.16
CA LEU A 187 -0.61 -5.60 -2.08
C LEU A 187 -0.41 -4.29 -1.33
N TYR A 188 -1.21 -4.01 -0.30
CA TYR A 188 -1.08 -2.79 0.49
C TYR A 188 0.28 -2.73 1.22
N ASP A 189 0.65 -3.80 1.91
CA ASP A 189 1.95 -3.90 2.59
C ASP A 189 3.11 -3.78 1.59
N TYR A 190 2.98 -4.37 0.40
CA TYR A 190 3.98 -4.24 -0.66
C TYR A 190 4.11 -2.79 -1.12
N LEU A 191 3.01 -2.14 -1.47
CA LEU A 191 3.00 -0.74 -1.92
C LEU A 191 3.59 0.19 -0.84
N GLN A 192 3.21 0.00 0.43
CA GLN A 192 3.75 0.78 1.54
C GLN A 192 5.23 0.50 1.77
N SER A 193 5.69 -0.73 1.60
CA SER A 193 7.12 -1.06 1.71
C SER A 193 7.95 -0.36 0.63
N VAL A 194 7.51 -0.40 -0.63
CA VAL A 194 8.22 0.26 -1.74
C VAL A 194 8.22 1.78 -1.56
N GLN A 195 7.08 2.37 -1.15
CA GLN A 195 7.02 3.79 -0.80
C GLN A 195 7.96 4.12 0.36
N GLY A 196 7.98 3.31 1.41
CA GLY A 196 8.89 3.45 2.54
C GLY A 196 10.38 3.34 2.18
N TYR A 197 10.72 2.70 1.06
CA TYR A 197 12.10 2.60 0.59
C TYR A 197 12.52 3.81 -0.25
N LEU A 198 11.60 4.42 -0.99
CA LEU A 198 11.92 5.46 -1.99
C LEU A 198 11.52 6.88 -1.57
N ALA A 199 10.47 7.05 -0.78
CA ALA A 199 9.96 8.35 -0.35
C ALA A 199 10.82 9.11 0.68
N PRO A 200 11.47 8.45 1.68
CA PRO A 200 12.21 9.17 2.72
C PRO A 200 13.26 10.19 2.26
N PRO A 201 14.12 9.94 1.25
CA PRO A 201 15.09 10.95 0.81
C PRO A 201 14.43 12.14 0.12
N ILE A 202 13.34 11.92 -0.62
CA ILE A 202 12.55 12.98 -1.24
C ILE A 202 11.94 13.86 -0.15
N PHE A 203 11.28 13.23 0.83
CA PHE A 203 10.73 13.93 2.00
C PHE A 203 11.81 14.73 2.72
N THR A 204 13.00 14.15 2.94
CA THR A 204 14.13 14.83 3.60
C THR A 204 14.50 16.13 2.90
N VAL A 205 14.68 16.10 1.57
CA VAL A 205 15.09 17.27 0.80
C VAL A 205 14.03 18.36 0.81
N PHE A 206 12.76 18.01 0.59
CA PHE A 206 11.68 19.01 0.59
C PHE A 206 11.41 19.56 1.98
N PHE A 207 11.32 18.68 2.99
CA PHE A 207 11.04 19.09 4.36
C PHE A 207 12.16 19.97 4.90
N LEU A 208 13.40 19.48 4.94
CA LEU A 208 14.51 20.27 5.49
C LEU A 208 14.88 21.46 4.59
N GLY A 209 14.74 21.34 3.28
CA GLY A 209 15.02 22.43 2.35
C GLY A 209 14.15 23.67 2.60
N VAL A 210 12.90 23.47 3.01
CA VAL A 210 11.97 24.58 3.35
C VAL A 210 12.30 25.21 4.70
N PHE A 211 12.75 24.42 5.69
CA PHE A 211 13.02 24.92 7.05
C PHE A 211 14.46 25.39 7.29
N TRP A 212 15.43 25.03 6.43
CA TRP A 212 16.85 25.26 6.70
C TRP A 212 17.59 25.91 5.52
N LYS A 213 17.73 27.24 5.59
CA LYS A 213 18.36 28.08 4.55
C LYS A 213 19.83 27.75 4.20
N ARG A 214 20.55 27.01 5.06
CA ARG A 214 21.98 26.68 4.83
C ARG A 214 22.15 25.48 3.87
N LEU A 215 21.10 24.70 3.65
CA LEU A 215 21.15 23.53 2.79
C LEU A 215 21.22 23.95 1.32
N ASN A 216 22.04 23.27 0.54
CA ASN A 216 22.32 23.63 -0.85
C ASN A 216 22.03 22.48 -1.82
N ALA A 217 21.98 22.80 -3.12
CA ALA A 217 21.65 21.84 -4.16
C ALA A 217 22.57 20.60 -4.18
N LYS A 218 23.85 20.76 -3.84
CA LYS A 218 24.80 19.64 -3.77
C LYS A 218 24.45 18.70 -2.62
N GLY A 219 24.13 19.23 -1.44
CA GLY A 219 23.69 18.44 -0.30
C GLY A 219 22.37 17.71 -0.57
N CYS A 220 21.41 18.38 -1.22
CA CYS A 220 20.17 17.75 -1.67
C CYS A 220 20.43 16.58 -2.64
N LEU A 221 21.30 16.78 -3.63
CA LEU A 221 21.65 15.74 -4.60
C LEU A 221 22.30 14.52 -3.93
N TRP A 222 23.23 14.73 -3.00
CA TRP A 222 23.87 13.63 -2.26
C TRP A 222 22.89 12.89 -1.37
N ALA A 223 21.98 13.59 -0.69
CA ALA A 223 20.94 12.97 0.12
C ALA A 223 20.00 12.10 -0.72
N LEU A 224 19.56 12.60 -1.88
CA LEU A 224 18.76 11.83 -2.83
C LEU A 224 19.52 10.62 -3.36
N ALA A 225 20.78 10.79 -3.76
CA ALA A 225 21.58 9.69 -4.31
C ALA A 225 21.82 8.58 -3.28
N VAL A 226 22.27 8.93 -2.06
CA VAL A 226 22.54 7.95 -1.01
C VAL A 226 21.24 7.29 -0.53
N GLY A 227 20.18 8.07 -0.27
CA GLY A 227 18.91 7.52 0.16
C GLY A 227 18.24 6.63 -0.89
N PHE A 228 18.31 7.00 -2.17
CA PHE A 228 17.86 6.16 -3.27
C PHE A 228 18.67 4.87 -3.38
N ALA A 229 20.00 4.94 -3.23
CA ALA A 229 20.86 3.75 -3.22
C ALA A 229 20.50 2.79 -2.06
N LEU A 230 20.24 3.32 -0.86
CA LEU A 230 19.76 2.51 0.29
C LEU A 230 18.38 1.90 0.04
N GLY A 231 17.46 2.65 -0.58
CA GLY A 231 16.14 2.17 -0.97
C GLY A 231 16.19 1.04 -1.99
N VAL A 232 16.98 1.22 -3.06
CA VAL A 232 17.21 0.19 -4.09
C VAL A 232 17.92 -1.01 -3.50
N PHE A 233 18.90 -0.81 -2.61
CA PHE A 233 19.55 -1.91 -1.89
C PHE A 233 18.52 -2.73 -1.10
N ARG A 234 17.63 -2.07 -0.34
CA ARG A 234 16.56 -2.77 0.41
C ARG A 234 15.63 -3.56 -0.52
N LEU A 235 15.25 -2.96 -1.65
CA LEU A 235 14.42 -3.61 -2.66
C LEU A 235 15.13 -4.82 -3.29
N ALA A 236 16.42 -4.71 -3.56
CA ALA A 236 17.25 -5.78 -4.11
C ALA A 236 17.42 -6.94 -3.13
N VAL A 237 17.43 -6.68 -1.82
CA VAL A 237 17.43 -7.73 -0.78
C VAL A 237 16.05 -8.40 -0.66
N ASP A 238 14.96 -7.66 -0.78
CA ASP A 238 13.61 -8.22 -0.67
C ASP A 238 13.15 -9.02 -1.90
N THR A 239 13.58 -8.60 -3.09
CA THR A 239 13.05 -9.14 -4.35
C THR A 239 13.34 -10.63 -4.54
N PRO A 240 14.56 -11.16 -4.30
CA PRO A 240 14.84 -12.60 -4.42
C PRO A 240 14.04 -13.46 -3.45
N VAL A 241 13.80 -12.97 -2.24
CA VAL A 241 12.98 -13.67 -1.23
C VAL A 241 11.53 -13.76 -1.71
N LYS A 242 10.97 -12.66 -2.22
CA LYS A 242 9.59 -12.61 -2.73
C LYS A 242 9.43 -13.42 -4.03
N LEU A 243 10.38 -13.30 -4.95
CA LEU A 243 10.30 -13.89 -6.30
C LEU A 243 10.64 -15.38 -6.33
N PHE A 244 11.70 -15.79 -5.63
CA PHE A 244 12.25 -17.15 -5.71
C PHE A 244 12.07 -17.95 -4.42
N GLY A 245 11.57 -17.33 -3.33
CA GLY A 245 11.46 -18.00 -2.03
C GLY A 245 12.81 -18.33 -1.40
N VAL A 246 13.89 -17.66 -1.82
CA VAL A 246 15.22 -17.84 -1.25
C VAL A 246 15.22 -17.29 0.18
N THR A 247 15.83 -18.02 1.11
CA THR A 247 16.02 -17.55 2.49
C THR A 247 17.50 -17.27 2.70
N TYR A 248 17.83 -16.09 3.24
CA TYR A 248 19.20 -15.76 3.60
C TYR A 248 19.61 -16.54 4.87
N PRO A 249 20.89 -16.91 5.03
CA PRO A 249 21.37 -17.57 6.24
C PRO A 249 21.05 -16.74 7.49
N GLU A 250 20.51 -17.38 8.52
CA GLU A 250 20.13 -16.70 9.76
C GLU A 250 21.33 -16.00 10.39
N GLY A 251 21.12 -14.77 10.87
CA GLY A 251 22.19 -13.92 11.42
C GLY A 251 23.10 -13.25 10.39
N SER A 252 23.00 -13.56 9.09
CA SER A 252 23.74 -12.82 8.06
C SER A 252 23.24 -11.38 7.91
N PHE A 253 24.09 -10.48 7.40
CA PHE A 253 23.72 -9.08 7.15
C PHE A 253 22.47 -8.96 6.26
N LEU A 254 22.37 -9.76 5.20
CA LEU A 254 21.22 -9.76 4.29
C LEU A 254 19.94 -10.29 4.97
N TRP A 255 20.08 -11.26 5.88
CA TRP A 255 18.96 -11.73 6.69
C TRP A 255 18.46 -10.65 7.65
N ILE A 256 19.36 -9.92 8.31
CA ILE A 256 18.99 -8.80 9.20
C ILE A 256 18.25 -7.73 8.41
N VAL A 257 18.82 -7.30 7.28
CA VAL A 257 18.19 -6.30 6.42
C VAL A 257 16.81 -6.76 5.96
N ASN A 258 16.68 -8.01 5.51
CA ASN A 258 15.40 -8.59 5.06
C ASN A 258 14.34 -8.63 6.17
N ASN A 259 14.72 -9.00 7.39
CA ASN A 259 13.78 -9.17 8.51
C ASN A 259 13.41 -7.88 9.25
N ILE A 260 14.13 -6.77 9.02
CA ILE A 260 13.72 -5.46 9.56
C ILE A 260 12.39 -5.04 8.93
N PHE A 261 11.42 -4.70 9.78
CA PHE A 261 10.13 -4.16 9.36
C PHE A 261 10.34 -2.88 8.54
N PHE A 262 9.68 -2.80 7.38
CA PHE A 262 9.97 -1.80 6.34
C PHE A 262 9.94 -0.35 6.87
N GLN A 263 9.08 -0.05 7.84
CA GLN A 263 8.94 1.29 8.41
C GLN A 263 10.16 1.70 9.27
N TYR A 264 10.78 0.76 10.00
CA TYR A 264 12.03 1.06 10.71
C TYR A 264 13.18 1.31 9.73
N PHE A 265 13.20 0.57 8.62
CA PHE A 265 14.17 0.81 7.55
C PHE A 265 13.94 2.17 6.88
N ALA A 266 12.69 2.58 6.67
CA ALA A 266 12.35 3.91 6.16
C ALA A 266 12.87 5.04 7.07
N VAL A 267 12.74 4.88 8.39
CA VAL A 267 13.32 5.81 9.39
C VAL A 267 14.85 5.83 9.31
N LEU A 268 15.49 4.69 9.09
CA LEU A 268 16.93 4.61 8.87
C LEU A 268 17.34 5.39 7.61
N ILE A 269 16.67 5.16 6.47
CA ILE A 269 16.95 5.90 5.22
C ILE A 269 16.76 7.40 5.44
N PHE A 270 15.70 7.81 6.13
CA PHE A 270 15.46 9.20 6.49
C PHE A 270 16.63 9.77 7.30
N ALA A 271 17.02 9.12 8.40
CA ALA A 271 18.11 9.57 9.26
C ALA A 271 19.45 9.69 8.49
N VAL A 272 19.79 8.68 7.67
CA VAL A 272 21.00 8.74 6.84
C VAL A 272 20.91 9.87 5.82
N SER A 273 19.76 10.05 5.17
CA SER A 273 19.56 11.13 4.20
C SER A 273 19.72 12.50 4.84
N VAL A 274 19.21 12.70 6.07
CA VAL A 274 19.38 13.95 6.84
C VAL A 274 20.86 14.21 7.12
N VAL A 275 21.57 13.22 7.64
CA VAL A 275 23.01 13.34 7.96
C VAL A 275 23.82 13.67 6.71
N VAL A 276 23.58 12.96 5.61
CA VAL A 276 24.25 13.21 4.33
C VAL A 276 23.93 14.60 3.79
N MET A 277 22.66 15.01 3.83
CA MET A 277 22.22 16.33 3.35
C MET A 277 22.93 17.46 4.11
N ILE A 278 22.97 17.37 5.44
CA ILE A 278 23.63 18.36 6.30
C ILE A 278 25.13 18.34 6.06
N ALA A 279 25.78 17.17 6.18
CA ALA A 279 27.22 17.05 5.99
C ALA A 279 27.65 17.60 4.62
N ALA A 280 27.06 17.11 3.52
CA ALA A 280 27.41 17.56 2.18
C ALA A 280 27.10 19.05 1.95
N SER A 281 26.04 19.60 2.55
CA SER A 281 25.75 21.04 2.47
C SER A 281 26.80 21.89 3.20
N TYR A 282 27.29 21.43 4.35
CA TYR A 282 28.29 22.17 5.14
C TYR A 282 29.71 22.01 4.59
N LEU A 283 30.03 20.87 3.97
CA LEU A 283 31.30 20.66 3.26
C LEU A 283 31.38 21.42 1.94
N SER A 284 30.26 21.92 1.41
CA SER A 284 30.21 22.68 0.17
C SER A 284 29.83 24.14 0.39
N SER A 285 30.05 24.95 -0.65
CA SER A 285 29.78 26.39 -0.64
C SER A 285 28.34 26.69 -0.22
N PRO A 286 28.10 27.76 0.56
CA PRO A 286 26.76 28.16 0.94
C PRO A 286 25.89 28.45 -0.31
N PRO A 287 24.57 28.24 -0.22
CA PRO A 287 23.66 28.56 -1.30
C PRO A 287 23.64 30.08 -1.55
N ASP A 288 23.42 30.46 -2.80
CA ASP A 288 23.25 31.85 -3.21
C ASP A 288 21.92 32.39 -2.66
N GLU A 289 21.97 33.46 -1.85
CA GLU A 289 20.81 34.04 -1.17
C GLU A 289 19.72 34.51 -2.13
N VAL A 290 20.10 34.95 -3.34
CA VAL A 290 19.13 35.38 -4.37
C VAL A 290 18.29 34.20 -4.85
N LYS A 291 18.89 33.01 -4.97
CA LYS A 291 18.20 31.80 -5.47
C LYS A 291 17.24 31.20 -4.45
N ILE A 292 17.47 31.44 -3.16
CA ILE A 292 16.63 30.90 -2.07
C ILE A 292 15.64 31.92 -1.52
N SER A 293 15.66 33.16 -2.02
CA SER A 293 14.72 34.21 -1.62
C SER A 293 13.27 33.77 -1.85
N GLY A 294 12.44 33.85 -0.80
CA GLY A 294 11.04 33.45 -0.84
C GLY A 294 10.75 31.94 -0.95
N LEU A 295 11.77 31.08 -0.87
CA LEU A 295 11.62 29.61 -0.98
C LEU A 295 11.71 28.87 0.36
N THR A 296 12.25 29.51 1.40
CA THR A 296 12.41 28.91 2.73
C THR A 296 11.71 29.77 3.79
N TYR A 297 11.36 29.19 4.94
CA TYR A 297 10.77 29.97 6.04
C TYR A 297 11.70 31.10 6.51
N GLY A 298 13.01 30.92 6.41
CA GLY A 298 14.00 31.94 6.77
C GLY A 298 14.22 33.03 5.72
N THR A 299 13.63 32.88 4.54
CA THR A 299 13.78 33.81 3.40
C THR A 299 12.45 34.33 2.87
N ILE A 300 11.35 34.08 3.59
CA ILE A 300 10.02 34.56 3.22
C ILE A 300 9.98 36.09 3.22
N THR A 301 9.38 36.67 2.19
CA THR A 301 9.20 38.13 2.13
C THR A 301 7.98 38.56 2.95
N GLU A 302 7.97 39.82 3.40
CA GLU A 302 6.81 40.38 4.12
C GLU A 302 5.55 40.40 3.25
N GLU A 303 5.69 40.53 1.93
CA GLU A 303 4.59 40.42 0.97
C GLU A 303 3.98 39.00 0.99
N GLN A 304 4.82 37.96 0.85
CA GLN A 304 4.37 36.56 0.91
C GLN A 304 3.74 36.20 2.26
N ARG A 305 4.26 36.75 3.37
CA ARG A 305 3.66 36.56 4.70
C ARG A 305 2.26 37.17 4.77
N ARG A 306 2.06 38.35 4.19
CA ARG A 306 0.74 39.01 4.13
C ARG A 306 -0.24 38.23 3.26
N GLU A 307 0.18 37.77 2.08
CA GLU A 307 -0.63 36.94 1.21
C GLU A 307 -1.04 35.63 1.90
N SER A 308 -0.07 34.92 2.51
CA SER A 308 -0.33 33.69 3.26
C SER A 308 -1.25 33.89 4.46
N ARG A 309 -1.21 35.05 5.13
CA ARG A 309 -2.17 35.37 6.20
C ARG A 309 -3.56 35.66 5.65
N ALA A 310 -3.66 36.24 4.45
CA ALA A 310 -4.93 36.55 3.81
C ALA A 310 -5.66 35.30 3.28
N THR A 311 -4.98 34.17 3.09
CA THR A 311 -5.62 32.95 2.56
C THR A 311 -6.53 32.22 3.55
N TRP A 312 -6.40 32.47 4.86
CA TRP A 312 -7.16 31.75 5.88
C TRP A 312 -7.81 32.68 6.92
N ASN A 313 -8.99 32.29 7.36
CA ASN A 313 -9.82 33.02 8.33
C ASN A 313 -10.05 32.20 9.62
N ALA A 314 -10.86 32.74 10.53
CA ALA A 314 -11.15 32.07 11.80
C ALA A 314 -11.93 30.75 11.64
N VAL A 315 -12.75 30.62 10.59
CA VAL A 315 -13.50 29.39 10.29
C VAL A 315 -12.54 28.28 9.89
N ASP A 316 -11.52 28.58 9.08
CA ASP A 316 -10.52 27.58 8.67
C ASP A 316 -9.74 27.05 9.88
N VAL A 317 -9.38 27.94 10.81
CA VAL A 317 -8.70 27.57 12.06
C VAL A 317 -9.59 26.71 12.96
N LEU A 318 -10.85 27.10 13.14
CA LEU A 318 -11.82 26.34 13.94
C LEU A 318 -12.11 24.97 13.31
N ALA A 319 -12.27 24.90 11.99
CA ALA A 319 -12.45 23.65 11.27
C ALA A 319 -11.23 22.73 11.44
N SER A 320 -10.02 23.29 11.32
CA SER A 320 -8.76 22.55 11.53
C SER A 320 -8.65 22.02 12.96
N ALA A 321 -8.98 22.85 13.95
CA ALA A 321 -8.98 22.44 15.36
C ALA A 321 -10.03 21.34 15.64
N LEU A 322 -11.22 21.43 15.03
CA LEU A 322 -12.27 20.43 15.16
C LEU A 322 -11.85 19.09 14.54
N VAL A 323 -11.19 19.10 13.38
CA VAL A 323 -10.64 17.88 12.77
C VAL A 323 -9.59 17.24 13.68
N VAL A 324 -8.66 18.03 14.22
CA VAL A 324 -7.64 17.52 15.16
C VAL A 324 -8.29 16.95 16.43
N ALA A 325 -9.29 17.63 16.99
CA ALA A 325 -10.02 17.16 18.16
C ALA A 325 -10.77 15.86 17.88
N ALA A 326 -11.41 15.73 16.72
CA ALA A 326 -12.09 14.50 16.30
C ALA A 326 -11.12 13.33 16.15
N ILE A 327 -9.93 13.57 15.57
CA ILE A 327 -8.88 12.56 15.45
C ILE A 327 -8.41 12.11 16.84
N ILE A 328 -8.10 13.05 17.73
CA ILE A 328 -7.67 12.74 19.11
C ILE A 328 -8.76 11.97 19.85
N ALA A 329 -10.02 12.40 19.74
CA ALA A 329 -11.15 11.73 20.36
C ALA A 329 -11.29 10.28 19.87
N ALA A 330 -11.13 10.05 18.56
CA ALA A 330 -11.13 8.69 18.00
C ALA A 330 -9.99 7.84 18.56
N TYR A 331 -8.76 8.35 18.61
CA TYR A 331 -7.62 7.63 19.19
C TYR A 331 -7.79 7.33 20.67
N LEU A 332 -8.39 8.24 21.44
CA LEU A 332 -8.66 8.03 22.86
C LEU A 332 -9.79 7.02 23.09
N TYR A 333 -10.83 7.06 22.26
CA TYR A 333 -11.96 6.13 22.32
C TYR A 333 -11.54 4.68 22.06
N PHE A 334 -10.72 4.44 21.03
CA PHE A 334 -10.23 3.11 20.66
C PHE A 334 -8.97 2.65 21.41
N ARG A 335 -8.63 3.32 22.51
CA ARG A 335 -7.47 2.96 23.35
C ARG A 335 -7.75 1.82 24.35
N GLY A 336 -8.99 1.32 24.38
CA GLY A 336 -9.47 0.22 25.23
C GLY A 336 -9.27 -1.14 24.61
#